data_AF-A0A2V2NA01-F1
#
_entry.id   AF-A0A2V2NA01-F1
#
_cell.length_a   1.000
_cell.length_b   1.000
_cell.length_c   1.000
_cell.angle_alpha   90.00
_cell.angle_beta   90.00
_cell.angle_gamma   90.00
#
_symmetry.space_group_name_H-M   'P 1'
#
loop_
_entity.id
_entity.type
_entity.pdbx_description
1 polymer ?
#
loop_
_entity_poly.entity_id
_entity_poly.type
_entity_poly.pdbx_seq_one_letter_code
_entity_poly.pdbx_strand_id
1 'polypeptide(L)'
;MGGEVYQAQVLKNFFDTITGTDRNLTRIYMCVISLAKLRGEDVEMIGRLVEQLKQSKVKKELSIDVLDYMCGIASELEITAVKTAFGVKEISEVVQDFDSVSLDTL
;
A
#
# COMPACT_ATOMS: atom_id res chain seq x y z
N MET A 1 -9.11 10.30 -8.77
CA MET A 1 -9.31 10.40 -7.30
C MET A 1 -9.61 9.05 -6.65
N GLY A 2 -10.80 8.43 -6.77
CA GLY A 2 -11.10 7.18 -6.04
C GLY A 2 -10.12 6.02 -6.30
N GLY A 3 -9.73 5.79 -7.57
CA GLY A 3 -8.82 4.71 -7.94
C GLY A 3 -7.40 4.83 -7.33
N GLU A 4 -6.86 6.05 -7.25
CA GLU A 4 -5.52 6.29 -6.67
C GLU A 4 -5.50 6.11 -5.15
N VAL A 5 -6.59 6.47 -4.46
CA VAL A 5 -6.72 6.21 -3.02
C VAL A 5 -6.73 4.71 -2.74
N TYR A 6 -7.43 3.90 -3.56
CA TYR A 6 -7.38 2.44 -3.45
C TYR A 6 -5.99 1.87 -3.75
N GLN A 7 -5.30 2.39 -4.76
CA GLN A 7 -3.91 2.00 -5.05
C GLN A 7 -2.98 2.33 -3.87
N ALA A 8 -3.11 3.52 -3.29
CA ALA A 8 -2.36 3.95 -2.10
C ALA A 8 -2.65 3.06 -0.88
N GLN A 9 -3.90 2.63 -0.68
CA GLN A 9 -4.27 1.71 0.39
C GLN A 9 -3.62 0.33 0.21
N VAL A 10 -3.61 -0.20 -1.02
CA VAL A 10 -2.97 -1.48 -1.31
C VAL A 10 -1.45 -1.39 -1.11
N LEU A 11 -0.84 -0.29 -1.50
CA LEU A 11 0.59 -0.03 -1.25
C LEU A 11 0.90 0.08 0.24
N LYS A 12 0.09 0.80 1.01
CA LYS A 12 0.21 0.84 2.47
C LYS A 12 0.20 -0.56 3.06
N ASN A 13 -0.79 -1.37 2.69
CA ASN A 13 -0.91 -2.75 3.19
C ASN A 13 0.28 -3.63 2.79
N PHE A 14 0.82 -3.43 1.58
CA PHE A 14 2.04 -4.11 1.14
C PHE A 14 3.24 -3.74 2.00
N PHE A 15 3.51 -2.45 2.17
CA PHE A 15 4.63 -1.97 2.99
C PHE A 15 4.49 -2.42 4.44
N ASP A 16 3.32 -2.24 5.05
CA ASP A 16 3.01 -2.72 6.40
C ASP A 16 3.29 -4.24 6.54
N THR A 17 3.02 -5.03 5.50
CA THR A 17 3.26 -6.48 5.51
C THR A 17 4.75 -6.83 5.41
N ILE A 18 5.52 -6.14 4.57
CA ILE A 18 6.94 -6.48 4.36
C ILE A 18 7.86 -5.91 5.45
N THR A 19 7.48 -4.79 6.08
CA THR A 19 8.21 -4.18 7.21
C THR A 19 7.74 -4.71 8.56
N GLY A 20 6.58 -5.34 8.62
CA GLY A 20 6.01 -5.93 9.83
C GLY A 20 6.68 -7.23 10.28
N THR A 21 6.24 -7.73 11.43
CA THR A 21 6.71 -9.00 12.01
C THR A 21 6.09 -10.23 11.35
N ASP A 22 4.90 -10.09 10.73
CA ASP A 22 4.19 -11.14 10.00
C ASP A 22 4.31 -10.92 8.48
N ARG A 23 5.49 -11.27 7.94
CA ARG A 23 5.80 -11.18 6.49
C ARG A 23 5.09 -12.27 5.70
N ASN A 24 3.77 -12.23 5.71
CA ASN A 24 2.91 -13.24 5.12
C ASN A 24 2.92 -13.15 3.59
N LEU A 25 3.54 -14.12 2.92
CA LEU A 25 3.66 -14.18 1.47
C LEU A 25 2.30 -14.19 0.73
N THR A 26 1.24 -14.73 1.33
CA THR A 26 -0.10 -14.69 0.75
C THR A 26 -0.65 -13.27 0.74
N ARG A 27 -0.41 -12.49 1.80
CA ARG A 27 -0.80 -11.07 1.84
C ARG A 27 0.00 -10.23 0.85
N ILE A 28 1.31 -10.47 0.78
CA ILE A 28 2.19 -9.84 -0.22
C ILE A 28 1.67 -10.13 -1.64
N TYR A 29 1.37 -11.40 -1.94
CA TYR A 29 0.79 -11.81 -3.22
C TYR A 29 -0.51 -11.08 -3.52
N MET A 30 -1.45 -11.05 -2.56
CA MET A 30 -2.72 -10.37 -2.75
C MET A 30 -2.53 -8.87 -3.04
N CYS A 31 -1.62 -8.19 -2.33
CA CYS A 31 -1.37 -6.77 -2.56
C CYS A 31 -0.80 -6.52 -3.97
N VAL A 32 0.24 -7.26 -4.37
CA VAL A 32 0.89 -7.09 -5.67
C VAL A 32 -0.09 -7.34 -6.81
N ILE A 33 -0.84 -8.45 -6.77
CA ILE A 33 -1.77 -8.79 -7.85
C ILE A 33 -2.99 -7.87 -7.88
N SER A 34 -3.48 -7.44 -6.71
CA SER A 34 -4.59 -6.48 -6.66
C SER A 34 -4.17 -5.13 -7.24
N LEU A 35 -2.96 -4.67 -6.93
CA LEU A 35 -2.43 -3.42 -7.47
C LEU A 35 -2.22 -3.50 -8.98
N ALA A 36 -1.62 -4.59 -9.48
CA ALA A 36 -1.45 -4.81 -10.92
C ALA A 36 -2.79 -4.81 -11.67
N LYS A 37 -3.84 -5.42 -11.09
CA LYS A 37 -5.18 -5.38 -11.67
C LYS A 37 -5.80 -3.98 -11.64
N LEU A 38 -5.63 -3.24 -10.55
CA LEU A 38 -6.12 -1.85 -10.43
C LEU A 38 -5.45 -0.92 -11.44
N ARG A 39 -4.19 -1.20 -11.78
CA ARG A 39 -3.39 -0.49 -12.78
C ARG A 39 -3.72 -0.89 -14.22
N GLY A 40 -4.50 -1.96 -14.41
CA GLY A 40 -4.82 -2.49 -15.75
C GLY A 40 -3.60 -3.07 -16.46
N GLU A 41 -2.64 -3.62 -15.71
CA GLU A 41 -1.46 -4.28 -16.29
C GLU A 41 -1.87 -5.40 -17.25
N ASP A 42 -1.03 -5.61 -18.27
CA ASP A 42 -1.23 -6.68 -19.21
C ASP A 42 -1.01 -8.07 -18.58
N VAL A 43 -1.48 -9.10 -19.28
CA VAL A 43 -1.40 -10.48 -18.81
C VAL A 43 0.06 -10.94 -18.67
N GLU A 44 0.96 -10.42 -19.52
CA GLU A 44 2.38 -10.74 -19.48
C GLU A 44 3.05 -10.21 -18.21
N MET A 45 2.78 -8.97 -17.83
CA MET A 45 3.29 -8.38 -16.58
C MET A 45 2.73 -9.09 -15.36
N ILE A 46 1.43 -9.36 -15.33
CA ILE A 46 0.81 -10.14 -14.24
C ILE A 46 1.44 -11.53 -14.15
N GLY A 47 1.66 -12.20 -15.28
CA GLY A 47 2.33 -13.51 -15.34
C GLY A 47 3.74 -13.48 -14.75
N ARG A 48 4.54 -12.46 -15.10
CA ARG A 48 5.88 -12.26 -14.54
C ARG A 48 5.85 -12.04 -13.03
N LEU A 49 4.96 -11.18 -12.53
CA LEU A 49 4.81 -10.93 -11.08
C LEU A 49 4.40 -12.20 -10.32
N VAL A 50 3.46 -12.98 -10.86
CA VAL A 50 3.04 -14.26 -10.28
C VAL A 50 4.21 -15.22 -10.17
N GLU A 51 5.04 -15.32 -11.21
CA GLU A 51 6.20 -16.21 -11.22
C GLU A 51 7.25 -15.78 -10.18
N GLN A 52 7.55 -14.48 -10.10
CA GLN A 52 8.45 -13.93 -9.09
C GLN A 52 7.95 -14.18 -7.66
N LEU A 53 6.64 -14.07 -7.43
CA LEU A 53 6.03 -14.36 -6.13
C LEU A 53 6.06 -15.86 -5.79
N LYS A 54 5.90 -16.76 -6.77
CA LYS A 54 6.08 -18.20 -6.58
C LYS A 54 7.52 -18.53 -6.18
N GLN A 55 8.50 -17.96 -6.88
CA GLN A 55 9.91 -18.14 -6.54
C GLN A 55 10.23 -17.57 -5.16
N SER A 56 9.65 -16.42 -4.81
CA SER A 56 9.81 -15.82 -3.50
C SER A 56 9.30 -16.74 -2.39
N LYS A 57 8.21 -17.47 -2.64
CA LYS A 57 7.69 -18.47 -1.71
C LYS A 57 8.61 -19.68 -1.53
N VAL A 58 9.25 -20.14 -2.60
CA VAL A 58 10.21 -21.25 -2.55
C VAL A 58 11.49 -20.83 -1.82
N LYS A 59 12.03 -19.65 -2.15
CA LYS A 59 13.28 -19.12 -1.61
C LYS A 59 13.13 -18.52 -0.20
N LYS A 60 11.90 -18.23 0.23
CA LYS A 60 11.56 -17.48 1.46
C LYS A 60 12.15 -16.08 1.49
N GLU A 61 12.38 -15.49 0.33
CA GLU A 61 12.92 -14.15 0.14
C GLU A 61 12.10 -13.43 -0.92
N LEU A 62 11.77 -12.16 -0.69
CA LEU A 62 10.98 -11.40 -1.64
C LEU A 62 11.85 -10.97 -2.82
N SER A 63 11.37 -11.21 -4.04
CA SER A 63 12.07 -10.79 -5.25
C SER A 63 12.22 -9.27 -5.33
N ILE A 64 13.40 -8.82 -5.75
CA ILE A 64 13.70 -7.40 -6.00
C ILE A 64 12.78 -6.87 -7.11
N ASP A 65 12.47 -7.68 -8.13
CA ASP A 65 11.56 -7.27 -9.21
C ASP A 65 10.17 -6.89 -8.69
N VAL A 66 9.69 -7.59 -7.64
CA VAL A 66 8.41 -7.28 -6.98
C VAL A 66 8.53 -5.99 -6.18
N LEU A 67 9.65 -5.76 -5.49
CA LEU A 67 9.89 -4.51 -4.76
C LEU A 67 9.97 -3.32 -5.71
N ASP A 68 10.72 -3.44 -6.79
CA ASP A 68 10.89 -2.39 -7.81
C ASP A 68 9.55 -2.02 -8.44
N TYR A 69 8.72 -3.02 -8.76
CA TYR A 69 7.37 -2.79 -9.26
C TYR A 69 6.52 -1.97 -8.29
N MET A 70 6.48 -2.37 -7.01
CA MET A 70 5.65 -1.71 -5.99
C MET A 70 6.16 -0.31 -5.67
N CYS A 71 7.48 -0.14 -5.57
CA CYS A 71 8.12 1.16 -5.34
C CYS A 71 7.95 2.11 -6.53
N GLY A 72 8.01 1.59 -7.76
CA GLY A 72 7.74 2.36 -8.98
C GLY A 72 6.35 2.99 -8.91
N ILE A 73 5.32 2.20 -8.63
CA ILE A 73 3.94 2.72 -8.51
C ILE A 73 3.83 3.72 -7.35
N ALA A 74 4.47 3.43 -6.21
CA ALA A 74 4.45 4.36 -5.08
C ALA A 74 5.04 5.73 -5.43
N SER A 75 6.06 5.78 -6.30
CA SER A 75 6.67 7.03 -6.75
C SER A 75 5.79 7.86 -7.70
N GLU A 76 4.80 7.24 -8.32
CA GLU A 76 3.88 7.88 -9.27
C GLU A 76 2.60 8.42 -8.60
N LEU A 77 2.32 8.01 -7.35
CA LEU A 77 1.08 8.39 -6.68
C LEU A 77 1.04 9.85 -6.23
N GLU A 78 -0.12 10.49 -6.41
CA GLU A 78 -0.36 11.83 -5.89
C GLU A 78 -0.34 11.84 -4.34
N ILE A 79 0.39 12.80 -3.76
CA ILE A 79 0.56 12.91 -2.32
C ILE A 79 -0.76 13.07 -1.56
N THR A 80 -1.77 13.71 -2.18
CA THR A 80 -3.11 13.87 -1.63
C THR A 80 -3.83 12.52 -1.46
N ALA A 81 -3.71 11.64 -2.46
CA ALA A 81 -4.28 10.29 -2.39
C ALA A 81 -3.57 9.43 -1.34
N VAL A 82 -2.24 9.57 -1.21
CA VAL A 82 -1.44 8.92 -0.16
C VAL A 82 -1.87 9.40 1.22
N LYS A 83 -1.90 10.71 1.48
CA LYS A 83 -2.35 11.28 2.76
C LYS A 83 -3.73 10.76 3.15
N THR A 84 -4.67 10.75 2.20
CA THR A 84 -6.04 10.25 2.41
C THR A 84 -6.05 8.76 2.77
N ALA A 85 -5.39 7.90 2.00
CA ALA A 85 -5.34 6.46 2.25
C ALA A 85 -4.59 6.09 3.54
N PHE A 86 -3.63 6.92 3.95
CA PHE A 86 -2.84 6.71 5.16
C PHE A 86 -3.51 7.31 6.41
N GLY A 87 -4.64 8.01 6.25
CA GLY A 87 -5.35 8.67 7.35
C GLY A 87 -4.56 9.84 7.94
N VAL A 88 -3.66 10.45 7.15
CA VAL A 88 -2.87 11.62 7.58
C VAL A 88 -3.79 12.83 7.58
N LYS A 89 -4.27 13.22 8.77
CA LYS A 89 -4.91 14.52 9.01
C LYS A 89 -3.84 15.61 9.07
N GLU A 90 -4.13 16.79 8.53
CA GLU A 90 -3.21 17.92 8.74
C GLU A 90 -3.28 18.39 10.20
N ILE A 91 -2.15 18.88 10.74
CA ILE A 91 -2.09 19.33 12.15
C ILE A 91 -3.16 20.41 12.43
N SER A 92 -3.46 21.26 11.44
CA SER A 92 -4.53 22.24 11.47
C SER A 92 -5.92 21.65 11.66
N GLU A 93 -6.20 20.49 11.05
CA GLU A 93 -7.48 19.77 11.20
C GLU A 93 -7.58 19.08 12.57
N VAL A 94 -6.45 18.59 13.09
CA VAL A 94 -6.39 17.97 14.42
C VAL A 94 -6.57 19.01 15.53
N VAL A 95 -6.05 20.22 15.37
CA VAL A 95 -6.23 21.31 16.36
C VAL A 95 -7.70 21.68 16.54
N GLN A 96 -8.50 21.67 15.47
CA GLN A 96 -9.96 21.90 15.57
C GLN A 96 -10.68 20.80 16.35
N ASP A 97 -10.26 19.53 16.19
CA ASP A 97 -10.78 18.41 16.97
C ASP A 97 -10.44 18.57 18.47
N PHE A 98 -9.25 19.10 18.82
CA PHE A 98 -8.85 19.36 20.21
C PHE A 98 -9.55 20.55 20.86
N ASP A 99 -9.78 21.65 20.13
CA ASP A 99 -10.54 22.80 20.63
C ASP A 99 -12.03 22.49 20.86
N SER A 100 -12.53 21.39 20.28
CA SER A 100 -13.91 20.91 20.49
C SER A 100 -14.09 20.02 21.72
N VAL A 101 -13.01 19.58 22.38
CA VAL A 101 -13.08 18.82 23.63
C VAL A 101 -13.20 19.81 24.79
N SER A 102 -14.44 20.17 25.13
CA SER A 102 -14.73 20.92 26.35
C SER A 102 -14.31 20.10 27.58
N LEU A 103 -13.38 20.64 28.37
CA LEU A 103 -12.96 20.11 29.66
C LEU A 103 -14.00 20.40 30.78
N ASP A 104 -15.18 20.94 30.48
CA ASP A 104 -16.21 21.33 31.48
C ASP A 104 -17.00 20.15 32.07
N THR A 105 -16.53 18.91 31.93
CA THR A 105 -17.06 17.76 32.69
C THR A 105 -15.92 16.97 33.31
N LEU A 106 -15.43 17.47 34.45
CA LEU A 106 -14.65 16.72 35.44
C LEU A 106 -15.09 17.11 36.84
#